data_AF-A0AAD2CX61-F1
#
_entry.id   AF-A0AAD2CX61-F1
#
_cell.length_a   1.000
_cell.length_b   1.000
_cell.length_c   1.000
_cell.angle_alpha   90.00
_cell.angle_beta   90.00
_cell.angle_gamma   90.00
#
_symmetry.space_group_name_H-M   'P 1'
#
loop_
_entity.id
_entity.type
_entity.pdbx_description
1 polymer ?
#
loop_
_entity_poly.entity_id
_entity_poly.type
_entity_poly.pdbx_seq_one_letter_code
_entity_poly.pdbx_strand_id
1 'polypeptide(L)'
;MALARFLWSQASTISRVLRHLPVISTSPEPTPDEIAQFTPADADSINKGVFNPDRSWIPPNFDHHVYDCLYVDVAKTLRQTIASSVLALYLILGFPDASKGIGDCVSWEKFTTTFSTIDTALAG
;
A
#
# COMPACT_ATOMS: atom_id res chain seq x y z
N MET A 1 7.31 0.92 -11.50
CA MET A 1 8.64 0.45 -11.02
C MET A 1 8.73 -1.07 -11.10
N ALA A 2 9.46 -1.62 -12.07
CA ALA A 2 9.57 -3.08 -12.29
C ALA A 2 10.14 -3.86 -11.08
N LEU A 3 11.07 -3.25 -10.33
CA LEU A 3 11.69 -3.88 -9.16
C LEU A 3 10.70 -4.11 -8.01
N ALA A 4 9.86 -3.12 -7.67
CA ALA A 4 8.86 -3.26 -6.62
C ALA A 4 7.85 -4.37 -6.95
N ARG A 5 7.41 -4.45 -8.22
CA ARG A 5 6.53 -5.53 -8.71
C ARG A 5 7.19 -6.91 -8.57
N PHE A 6 8.45 -7.04 -8.94
CA PHE A 6 9.20 -8.30 -8.79
C PHE A 6 9.36 -8.70 -7.32
N LEU A 7 9.65 -7.75 -6.43
CA LEU A 7 9.76 -8.00 -4.99
C LEU A 7 8.41 -8.35 -4.37
N TRP A 8 7.31 -7.82 -4.90
CA TRP A 8 5.96 -8.08 -4.40
C TRP A 8 5.57 -9.55 -4.46
N SER A 9 5.99 -10.29 -5.48
CA SER A 9 5.73 -11.73 -5.58
C SER A 9 6.63 -12.59 -4.68
N GLN A 10 7.60 -12.01 -3.97
CA GLN A 10 8.51 -12.78 -3.10
C GLN A 10 7.99 -12.88 -1.67
N ALA A 11 7.90 -14.12 -1.17
CA ALA A 11 7.49 -14.40 0.21
C ALA A 11 8.40 -13.77 1.27
N SER A 12 9.69 -13.58 0.96
CA SER A 12 10.68 -13.00 1.87
C SER A 12 10.66 -11.47 1.95
N THR A 13 9.87 -10.78 1.12
CA THR A 13 9.97 -9.32 1.00
C THR A 13 9.66 -8.60 2.30
N ILE A 14 8.60 -9.00 3.01
CA ILE A 14 8.24 -8.38 4.29
C ILE A 14 9.37 -8.53 5.31
N SER A 15 9.93 -9.74 5.48
CA SER A 15 10.95 -9.98 6.51
C SER A 15 12.22 -9.16 6.31
N ARG A 16 12.57 -8.84 5.05
CA ARG A 16 13.76 -8.05 4.69
C ARG A 16 13.69 -6.59 5.12
N VAL A 17 12.50 -6.01 5.23
CA VAL A 17 12.30 -4.61 5.63
C VAL A 17 11.47 -4.46 6.90
N LEU A 18 11.09 -5.57 7.54
CA LEU A 18 10.18 -5.59 8.67
C LEU A 18 10.57 -4.61 9.78
N ARG A 19 11.87 -4.53 10.09
CA ARG A 19 12.43 -3.64 11.13
C ARG A 19 12.29 -2.14 10.82
N HIS A 20 11.99 -1.79 9.56
CA HIS A 20 11.84 -0.42 9.09
C HIS A 20 10.36 -0.05 8.89
N LEU A 21 9.47 -1.04 8.80
CA LEU A 21 8.05 -0.77 8.54
C LEU A 21 7.34 -0.31 9.82
N PRO A 22 6.50 0.74 9.76
CA PRO A 22 5.62 1.10 10.86
C PRO A 22 4.53 0.03 11.04
N VAL A 23 3.85 0.09 12.18
CA VAL A 23 2.59 -0.62 12.35
C VAL A 23 1.58 -0.01 11.39
N ILE A 24 1.03 -0.83 10.50
CA ILE A 24 -0.01 -0.42 9.55
C ILE A 24 -1.35 -0.83 10.16
N SER A 25 -2.13 0.15 10.59
CA SER A 25 -3.50 -0.05 11.05
C SER A 25 -4.46 0.17 9.90
N THR A 26 -5.43 -0.74 9.73
CA THR A 26 -6.53 -0.60 8.79
C THR A 26 -7.82 -0.35 9.53
N SER A 27 -8.79 0.28 8.88
CA SER A 27 -10.16 0.31 9.39
C SER A 27 -10.70 -1.12 9.58
N PRO A 28 -11.72 -1.30 10.44
CA PRO A 28 -12.44 -2.57 10.52
C PRO A 28 -12.94 -3.01 9.14
N GLU A 29 -13.08 -4.32 8.93
CA GLU A 29 -13.74 -4.82 7.73
C GLU A 29 -15.17 -4.23 7.66
N PRO A 30 -15.60 -3.74 6.48
CA PRO A 30 -16.94 -3.18 6.33
C PRO A 30 -18.00 -4.26 6.56
N THR A 31 -19.12 -3.86 7.15
CA THR A 31 -20.29 -4.70 7.36
C THR A 31 -20.96 -5.06 6.03
N PRO A 32 -21.73 -6.17 5.95
CA PRO A 32 -22.49 -6.51 4.75
C PRO A 32 -23.43 -5.40 4.28
N ASP A 33 -24.01 -4.64 5.20
CA ASP A 33 -24.91 -3.52 4.90
C ASP A 33 -24.16 -2.34 4.28
N GLU A 34 -22.95 -2.03 4.77
CA GLU A 34 -22.06 -1.04 4.15
C GLU A 34 -21.65 -1.50 2.76
N ILE A 35 -21.24 -2.76 2.59
CA ILE A 35 -20.86 -3.34 1.28
C ILE A 35 -22.01 -3.22 0.28
N ALA A 36 -23.24 -3.48 0.71
CA ALA A 36 -24.44 -3.40 -0.15
C ALA A 36 -24.72 -1.98 -0.67
N GLN A 37 -24.16 -0.94 -0.04
CA GLN A 37 -24.26 0.44 -0.52
C GLN A 37 -23.26 0.77 -1.63
N PHE A 38 -22.21 -0.04 -1.82
CA PHE A 38 -21.22 0.17 -2.87
C PHE A 38 -21.68 -0.45 -4.19
N THR A 39 -21.47 0.29 -5.28
CA THR A 39 -21.62 -0.24 -6.64
C THR A 39 -20.24 -0.61 -7.18
N PRO A 40 -20.01 -1.85 -7.64
CA PRO A 40 -18.76 -2.23 -8.29
C PRO A 40 -18.48 -1.32 -9.49
N ALA A 41 -17.23 -0.88 -9.63
CA ALA A 41 -16.81 -0.13 -10.80
C ALA A 41 -16.85 -1.02 -12.06
N ASP A 42 -17.34 -0.48 -13.17
CA ASP A 42 -17.31 -1.17 -14.46
C ASP A 42 -15.86 -1.30 -14.96
N ALA A 43 -15.50 -2.49 -15.44
CA ALA A 43 -14.18 -2.70 -16.04
C ALA A 43 -14.10 -2.01 -17.41
N ASP A 44 -13.12 -1.11 -17.57
CA ASP A 44 -12.86 -0.44 -18.85
C ASP A 44 -11.78 -1.17 -19.68
N SER A 45 -11.30 -0.58 -20.78
CA SER A 45 -10.26 -1.18 -21.64
C SER A 45 -8.88 -1.26 -20.97
N ILE A 46 -8.64 -0.48 -19.92
CA ILE A 46 -7.38 -0.28 -19.20
C ILE A 46 -7.45 -0.94 -17.80
N ASN A 47 -8.51 -0.66 -17.05
CA ASN A 47 -8.75 -1.10 -15.68
C ASN A 47 -9.57 -2.40 -15.66
N LYS A 48 -8.90 -3.54 -15.84
CA LYS A 48 -9.53 -4.88 -15.86
C LYS A 48 -9.78 -5.50 -14.49
N GLY A 49 -9.53 -4.76 -13.41
CA GLY A 49 -9.58 -5.24 -12.04
C GLY A 49 -8.23 -5.72 -11.50
N VAL A 50 -8.23 -6.20 -10.26
CA VAL A 50 -7.02 -6.48 -9.46
C VAL A 50 -6.78 -7.98 -9.19
N PHE A 51 -7.60 -8.84 -9.79
CA PHE A 51 -7.53 -10.28 -9.65
C PHE A 51 -7.20 -10.95 -10.98
N ASN A 52 -6.36 -11.98 -10.90
CA ASN A 52 -6.19 -12.94 -11.98
C ASN A 52 -7.47 -13.79 -12.15
N PRO A 53 -7.62 -14.51 -13.28
CA PRO A 53 -8.77 -15.40 -13.50
C PRO A 53 -8.94 -16.49 -12.42
N ASP A 54 -7.86 -16.89 -11.75
CA ASP A 54 -7.86 -17.86 -10.64
C ASP A 54 -8.16 -17.23 -9.27
N ARG A 55 -8.54 -15.94 -9.24
CA ARG A 55 -8.75 -15.11 -8.05
C ARG A 55 -7.49 -14.84 -7.22
N SER A 56 -6.31 -15.17 -7.72
CA SER A 56 -5.07 -14.68 -7.13
C SER A 56 -4.88 -13.20 -7.40
N TRP A 57 -4.11 -12.53 -6.55
CA TRP A 57 -3.90 -11.08 -6.64
C TRP A 57 -2.91 -10.70 -7.75
N ILE A 58 -3.26 -9.66 -8.51
CA ILE A 58 -2.33 -9.02 -9.46
C ILE A 58 -1.51 -7.98 -8.71
N PRO A 59 -0.18 -7.96 -8.85
CA PRO A 59 0.64 -6.90 -8.28
C PRO A 59 0.29 -5.54 -8.90
N PRO A 60 0.15 -4.47 -8.09
CA PRO A 60 -0.17 -3.14 -8.60
C PRO A 60 0.85 -2.69 -9.66
N ASN A 61 0.46 -1.76 -10.54
CA ASN A 61 1.32 -1.33 -11.64
C ASN A 61 2.55 -0.53 -11.17
N PHE A 62 2.52 -0.04 -9.92
CA PHE A 62 3.57 0.78 -9.32
C PHE A 62 4.03 1.89 -10.29
N ASP A 63 3.11 2.47 -11.05
CA ASP A 63 3.44 3.58 -11.95
C ASP A 63 3.90 4.78 -11.12
N HIS A 64 4.72 5.65 -11.73
CA HIS A 64 5.38 6.77 -11.03
C HIS A 64 4.41 7.79 -10.44
N HIS A 65 3.11 7.66 -10.71
CA HIS A 65 2.00 8.31 -10.01
C HIS A 65 1.66 7.50 -8.75
N VAL A 66 2.50 7.66 -7.72
CA VAL A 66 2.56 6.84 -6.48
C VAL A 66 1.31 6.93 -5.58
N TYR A 67 0.27 7.68 -5.95
CA TYR A 67 -0.88 7.96 -5.07
C TYR A 67 -2.12 7.07 -5.31
N ASP A 68 -2.26 6.36 -6.44
CA ASP A 68 -3.55 5.75 -6.82
C ASP A 68 -3.56 4.20 -6.79
N CYS A 69 -2.47 3.54 -6.40
CA CYS A 69 -2.36 2.07 -6.43
C CYS A 69 -2.62 1.36 -5.08
N LEU A 70 -3.30 2.03 -4.14
CA LEU A 70 -3.80 1.41 -2.91
C LEU A 70 -5.31 1.21 -3.04
N TYR A 71 -5.72 0.05 -3.59
CA TYR A 71 -7.13 -0.28 -3.73
C TYR A 71 -7.81 -0.48 -2.36
N VAL A 72 -9.13 -0.35 -2.27
CA VAL A 72 -9.84 -0.34 -0.98
C VAL A 72 -9.94 -1.75 -0.35
N ASP A 73 -9.84 -2.81 -1.15
CA ASP A 73 -9.91 -4.22 -0.71
C ASP A 73 -8.58 -4.79 -0.16
N VAL A 74 -7.62 -3.90 0.12
CA VAL A 74 -6.17 -4.20 0.12
C VAL A 74 -5.59 -4.46 1.48
N ALA A 75 -6.34 -4.46 2.58
CA ALA A 75 -5.77 -4.67 3.92
C ALA A 75 -4.81 -5.89 3.97
N LYS A 76 -5.19 -7.00 3.31
CA LYS A 76 -4.39 -8.24 3.22
C LYS A 76 -3.08 -8.09 2.43
N THR A 77 -3.07 -7.26 1.39
CA THR A 77 -1.91 -7.07 0.49
C THR A 77 -1.16 -5.75 0.72
N LEU A 78 -1.72 -4.84 1.53
CA LEU A 78 -1.22 -3.50 1.83
C LEU A 78 0.20 -3.57 2.37
N ARG A 79 0.41 -4.45 3.34
CA ARG A 79 1.73 -4.66 3.96
C ARG A 79 2.76 -5.17 2.96
N GLN A 80 2.38 -6.10 2.07
CA GLN A 80 3.26 -6.61 1.02
C GLN A 80 3.60 -5.50 0.01
N THR A 81 2.61 -4.68 -0.38
CA THR A 81 2.77 -3.54 -1.29
C THR A 81 3.73 -2.50 -0.72
N ILE A 82 3.52 -2.07 0.52
CA ILE A 82 4.42 -1.11 1.20
C ILE A 82 5.82 -1.70 1.35
N ALA A 83 5.94 -2.94 1.82
CA ALA A 83 7.23 -3.61 1.99
C ALA A 83 8.03 -3.67 0.69
N SER A 84 7.35 -3.98 -0.43
CA SER A 84 7.98 -4.09 -1.74
C SER A 84 8.48 -2.76 -2.26
N SER A 85 7.70 -1.68 -2.07
CA SER A 85 8.10 -0.32 -2.41
C SER A 85 9.28 0.16 -1.57
N VAL A 86 9.21 -0.02 -0.24
CA VAL A 86 10.31 0.36 0.68
C VAL A 86 11.59 -0.42 0.36
N LEU A 87 11.49 -1.73 0.15
CA LEU A 87 12.65 -2.55 -0.20
C LEU A 87 13.25 -2.16 -1.55
N ALA A 88 12.42 -1.84 -2.55
CA ALA A 88 12.91 -1.34 -3.83
C ALA A 88 13.69 -0.03 -3.66
N LEU A 89 13.19 0.91 -2.85
CA LEU A 89 13.89 2.15 -2.54
C LEU A 89 15.23 1.89 -1.84
N TYR A 90 15.27 1.03 -0.82
CA TYR A 90 16.51 0.70 -0.12
C TYR A 90 17.54 -0.05 -0.98
N LEU A 91 17.10 -0.87 -1.93
CA LEU A 91 18.01 -1.53 -2.86
C LEU A 91 18.61 -0.56 -3.89
N ILE A 92 17.88 0.51 -4.25
CA ILE A 92 18.33 1.49 -5.25
C ILE A 92 19.15 2.61 -4.60
N LEU A 93 18.68 3.14 -3.47
CA LEU A 93 19.23 4.33 -2.80
C LEU A 93 20.09 4.01 -1.58
N GLY A 94 20.08 2.75 -1.13
CA GLY A 94 20.77 2.30 0.07
C GLY A 94 19.84 2.19 1.28
N PHE A 95 20.19 1.28 2.19
CA PHE A 95 19.52 1.17 3.49
C PHE A 95 19.96 2.31 4.40
N PRO A 96 19.07 2.84 5.26
CA PRO A 96 19.44 3.84 6.26
C PRO A 96 20.51 3.28 7.20
N ASP A 97 21.62 4.01 7.33
CA ASP A 97 22.77 3.63 8.14
C ASP A 97 23.40 4.90 8.72
N ALA A 98 23.00 5.23 9.95
CA ALA A 98 23.48 6.42 10.67
C ALA A 98 25.00 6.40 10.87
N SER A 99 25.61 5.21 11.01
CA SER A 99 27.06 5.08 11.19
C SER A 99 27.85 5.49 9.94
N LYS A 100 27.21 5.47 8.77
CA LYS A 100 27.78 5.87 7.47
C LYS A 100 27.20 7.18 6.95
N GLY A 101 26.36 7.86 7.72
CA GLY A 101 25.68 9.09 7.29
C GLY A 101 24.62 8.88 6.20
N ILE A 102 24.14 7.65 5.99
CA ILE A 102 23.08 7.36 5.01
C ILE A 102 21.72 7.63 5.68
N GLY A 103 21.06 8.71 5.25
CA GLY A 103 19.71 9.06 5.69
C GLY A 103 18.65 8.11 5.15
N ASP A 104 17.45 8.15 5.75
CA ASP A 104 16.32 7.36 5.25
C ASP A 104 15.72 8.03 4.01
N CYS A 105 15.53 7.24 2.95
CA CYS A 105 14.92 7.71 1.70
C CYS A 105 13.39 7.63 1.74
N VAL A 106 12.79 7.13 2.82
CA VAL A 106 11.35 7.02 3.00
C VAL A 106 10.84 8.18 3.86
N SER A 107 9.89 8.95 3.31
CA SER A 107 9.11 9.96 4.04
C SER A 107 8.11 9.30 5.00
N TRP A 108 8.59 8.83 6.15
CA TRP A 108 7.76 8.14 7.15
C TRP A 108 6.64 8.98 7.74
N GLU A 109 6.76 10.31 7.72
CA GLU A 109 5.74 11.25 8.19
C GLU A 109 4.39 11.01 7.51
N LYS A 110 4.38 10.55 6.24
CA LYS A 110 3.17 10.24 5.48
C LYS A 110 2.36 9.07 6.04
N PHE A 111 2.97 8.22 6.89
CA PHE A 111 2.27 7.11 7.56
C PHE A 111 1.65 7.53 8.90
N THR A 112 1.91 8.74 9.37
CA THR A 112 1.45 9.23 10.68
C THR A 112 0.26 10.20 10.58
N THR A 113 -0.06 10.67 9.38
CA THR A 113 -1.21 11.55 9.14
C THR A 113 -2.50 10.74 9.07
N THR A 114 -3.30 10.77 10.13
CA THR A 114 -4.71 10.35 10.09
C THR A 114 -5.57 11.51 9.60
N PHE A 115 -6.20 11.35 8.44
CA PHE A 115 -7.28 12.24 8.02
C PHE A 115 -8.54 11.87 8.79
N SER A 116 -8.76 12.47 9.97
CA SER A 116 -10.08 12.44 10.59
C SER A 116 -10.91 13.59 10.01
N THR A 117 -11.98 13.28 9.29
CA THR A 117 -13.05 14.24 9.05
C THR A 117 -13.61 14.64 10.41
N ILE A 118 -13.43 15.90 10.78
CA ILE A 118 -14.22 16.51 11.85
C ILE A 118 -15.63 16.63 11.27
N ASP A 119 -16.55 15.79 11.73
CA ASP A 119 -17.98 16.03 11.51
C ASP A 119 -18.36 17.34 12.23
N THR A 120 -18.34 18.46 11.51
CA THR A 120 -18.93 19.73 11.95
C THR A 120 -20.47 19.69 11.88
N ALA A 121 -21.09 18.55 12.18
CA ALA A 121 -22.55 18.40 12.25
C ALA A 121 -23.10 18.48 13.68
N LEU A 122 -22.28 18.76 14.68
CA LEU A 122 -22.72 18.94 16.09
C LEU A 122 -22.38 20.32 16.68
N ALA A 123 -22.13 21.33 15.84
CA ALA A 123 -22.17 22.72 16.27
C ALA A 123 -23.58 23.29 16.02
N GLY A 124 -24.54 22.82 16.82
CA GLY A 124 -25.88 23.39 16.98
C GLY A 124 -26.03 24.00 18.36
#